data_AF-A0A0B3S153-F1
#
_entry.id   AF-A0A0B3S153-F1
#
_cell.length_a   1.000
_cell.length_b   1.000
_cell.length_c   1.000
_cell.angle_alpha   90.00
_cell.angle_beta   90.00
_cell.angle_gamma   90.00
#
_symmetry.space_group_name_H-M   'P 1'
#
loop_
_entity.id
_entity.type
_entity.pdbx_description
1 polymer ?
#
loop_
_entity_poly.entity_id
_entity_poly.type
_entity_poly.pdbx_seq_one_letter_code
_entity_poly.pdbx_strand_id
1 'polypeptide(L)'
;MTETTMTLTGPDGQTSEPFSHEDMIGAINVAKEGNDPLYIKAAALVIREGKCSTSYVQRELGIGYNRAARMVETMEDRGIVSPASQVGKRDVVAPEDLRKAIAIAYQAQGQITRAMAEATAHLPGRTPMKETEADRAVTDNAYGVAAGELKQFIERVERLEEEKAEIAGQIKEVMAEAKGRGYDTKILKKLIALRKRDPDDIAEEEALLDMYKAALGMG
;
A
#
# COMPACT_ATOMS: atom_id res chain seq x y z
N MET A 1 -10.07 2.85 26.57
CA MET A 1 -8.67 3.16 26.21
C MET A 1 -8.73 4.36 25.29
N THR A 2 -7.96 5.42 25.54
CA THR A 2 -7.92 6.60 24.66
C THR A 2 -7.22 6.20 23.36
N GLU A 3 -7.89 6.34 22.21
CA GLU A 3 -7.27 6.11 20.90
C GLU A 3 -6.03 7.00 20.73
N THR A 4 -4.88 6.38 20.48
CA THR A 4 -3.64 7.10 20.18
C THR A 4 -3.73 7.67 18.77
N THR A 5 -4.08 8.95 18.68
CA THR A 5 -4.12 9.69 17.41
C THR A 5 -2.73 10.19 17.03
N MET A 6 -2.34 10.05 15.76
CA MET A 6 -1.04 10.48 15.22
C MET A 6 -1.23 11.59 14.16
N THR A 7 -0.21 12.42 13.92
CA THR A 7 -0.24 13.49 12.89
C THR A 7 0.99 13.40 11.99
N LEU A 8 0.86 13.69 10.70
CA LEU A 8 1.95 13.69 9.72
C LEU A 8 2.06 15.06 9.05
N THR A 9 3.27 15.58 8.90
CA THR A 9 3.50 16.83 8.16
C THR A 9 3.95 16.50 6.74
N GLY A 10 3.21 17.00 5.76
CA GLY A 10 3.47 16.86 4.33
C GLY A 10 4.66 17.69 3.83
N PRO A 11 5.11 17.46 2.57
CA PRO A 11 6.27 18.12 1.97
C PRO A 11 6.07 19.63 1.71
N ASP A 12 4.82 20.08 1.68
CA ASP A 12 4.38 21.47 1.58
C ASP A 12 4.27 22.18 2.95
N GLY A 13 4.65 21.48 4.04
CA GLY A 13 4.62 22.00 5.40
C GLY A 13 3.26 21.94 6.09
N GLN A 14 2.24 21.36 5.44
CA GLN A 14 0.91 21.20 6.04
C GLN A 14 0.86 19.94 6.91
N THR A 15 0.41 20.08 8.15
CA THR A 15 0.19 18.96 9.07
C THR A 15 -1.20 18.38 8.87
N SER A 16 -1.32 17.06 8.73
CA SER A 16 -2.62 16.38 8.69
C SER A 16 -3.36 16.55 10.00
N GLU A 17 -4.68 16.46 9.89
CA GLU A 17 -5.54 16.22 11.04
C GLU A 17 -5.11 14.91 11.74
N PRO A 18 -5.31 14.80 13.06
CA PRO A 18 -4.99 13.59 13.80
C PRO A 18 -5.75 12.39 13.22
N PHE A 19 -5.04 11.31 12.94
CA PHE A 19 -5.59 10.09 12.36
C PHE A 19 -5.32 8.89 13.27
N SER A 20 -6.21 7.90 13.22
CA SER A 20 -6.17 6.70 14.04
C SER A 20 -5.25 5.62 13.44
N HIS A 21 -5.02 4.54 14.19
CA HIS A 21 -4.32 3.37 13.68
C HIS A 21 -5.09 2.68 12.54
N GLU A 22 -6.42 2.68 12.60
CA GLU A 22 -7.29 2.15 11.55
C GLU A 22 -7.19 2.98 10.26
N ASP A 23 -7.16 4.31 10.37
CA ASP A 23 -6.94 5.21 9.23
C ASP A 23 -5.60 4.92 8.54
N MET A 24 -4.57 4.63 9.34
CA MET A 24 -3.23 4.29 8.85
C MET A 24 -3.21 2.94 8.12
N ILE A 25 -3.90 1.92 8.65
CA ILE A 25 -4.06 0.62 7.98
C ILE A 25 -4.82 0.79 6.66
N GLY A 26 -5.88 1.59 6.66
CA GLY A 26 -6.62 1.97 5.45
C GLY A 26 -5.71 2.62 4.40
N ALA A 27 -4.89 3.59 4.80
CA ALA A 27 -3.93 4.27 3.93
C ALA A 27 -2.90 3.30 3.31
N ILE A 28 -2.37 2.35 4.09
CA ILE A 28 -1.43 1.32 3.62
C ILE A 28 -2.08 0.43 2.56
N ASN A 29 -3.33 0.02 2.77
CA ASN A 29 -4.05 -0.82 1.80
C ASN A 29 -4.31 -0.07 0.49
N VAL A 30 -4.73 1.20 0.57
CA VAL A 30 -4.92 2.05 -0.61
C VAL A 30 -3.62 2.20 -1.41
N ALA A 31 -2.48 2.39 -0.73
CA ALA A 31 -1.16 2.45 -1.35
C ALA A 31 -0.72 1.14 -2.00
N LYS A 32 -0.98 -0.01 -1.35
CA LYS A 32 -0.62 -1.34 -1.88
C LYS A 32 -1.40 -1.73 -3.13
N GLU A 33 -2.68 -1.40 -3.17
CA GLU A 33 -3.53 -1.81 -4.29
C GLU A 33 -3.25 -0.95 -5.53
N GLY A 34 -2.71 0.27 -5.36
CA GLY A 34 -2.36 1.19 -6.44
C GLY A 34 -1.14 0.70 -7.22
N ASN A 35 -1.36 -0.10 -8.26
CA ASN A 35 -0.30 -0.77 -9.03
C ASN A 35 0.68 0.22 -9.73
N ASP A 36 0.39 1.52 -9.74
CA ASP A 36 1.25 2.56 -10.29
C ASP A 36 1.88 3.43 -9.18
N PRO A 37 3.20 3.68 -9.20
CA PRO A 37 3.88 4.50 -8.20
C PRO A 37 3.30 5.92 -8.01
N LEU A 38 2.69 6.49 -9.06
CA LEU A 38 2.10 7.83 -9.03
C LEU A 38 0.61 7.83 -8.68
N TYR A 39 0.00 6.66 -8.45
CA TYR A 39 -1.44 6.53 -8.23
C TYR A 39 -1.92 7.36 -7.03
N ILE A 40 -1.23 7.27 -5.89
CA ILE A 40 -1.61 8.02 -4.67
C ILE A 40 -1.53 9.53 -4.91
N LYS A 41 -0.48 10.00 -5.59
CA LYS A 41 -0.36 11.40 -6.00
C LYS A 41 -1.49 11.81 -6.95
N ALA A 42 -1.85 10.96 -7.90
CA ALA A 42 -2.93 11.20 -8.84
C ALA A 42 -4.30 11.30 -8.13
N ALA A 43 -4.57 10.38 -7.21
CA ALA A 43 -5.82 10.33 -6.45
C ALA A 43 -5.96 11.54 -5.52
N ALA A 44 -4.88 11.89 -4.80
CA ALA A 44 -4.84 13.07 -3.95
C ALA A 44 -5.08 14.36 -4.76
N LEU A 45 -4.48 14.46 -5.95
CA LEU A 45 -4.70 15.60 -6.86
C LEU A 45 -6.16 15.70 -7.30
N VAL A 46 -6.74 14.59 -7.75
CA VAL A 46 -8.14 14.54 -8.20
C VAL A 46 -9.09 14.92 -7.09
N ILE A 47 -8.87 14.41 -5.87
CA ILE A 47 -9.69 14.74 -4.70
C ILE A 47 -9.58 16.23 -4.35
N ARG A 48 -8.36 16.76 -4.33
CA ARG A 48 -8.09 18.17 -3.99
C ARG A 48 -8.71 19.14 -5.00
N GLU A 49 -8.65 18.82 -6.28
CA GLU A 49 -9.08 19.70 -7.37
C GLU A 49 -10.56 19.48 -7.77
N GLY A 50 -11.18 18.40 -7.27
CA GLY A 50 -12.57 18.06 -7.53
C GLY A 50 -12.87 17.75 -9.00
N LYS A 51 -11.85 17.43 -9.80
CA LYS A 51 -11.97 17.22 -11.25
C LYS A 51 -11.20 15.98 -11.66
N CYS A 52 -11.86 15.10 -12.42
CA CYS A 52 -11.22 13.92 -12.99
C CYS A 52 -11.51 13.77 -14.49
N SER A 53 -10.43 13.69 -15.28
CA SER A 53 -10.44 13.19 -16.65
C SER A 53 -9.07 12.62 -16.99
N THR A 54 -9.01 11.69 -17.95
CA THR A 54 -7.76 11.06 -18.39
C THR A 54 -6.75 12.10 -18.88
N SER A 55 -7.20 13.07 -19.67
CA SER A 55 -6.36 14.16 -20.18
C SER A 55 -5.92 15.15 -19.09
N TYR A 56 -6.71 15.33 -18.03
CA TYR A 56 -6.33 16.16 -16.89
C TYR A 56 -5.19 15.51 -16.10
N VAL A 57 -5.36 14.27 -15.68
CA VAL A 57 -4.34 13.50 -14.95
C VAL A 57 -3.04 13.37 -15.77
N GLN A 58 -3.18 13.21 -17.08
CA GLN A 58 -2.04 13.17 -18.01
C GLN A 58 -1.17 14.44 -17.94
N ARG A 59 -1.79 15.63 -18.01
CA ARG A 59 -1.06 16.92 -18.03
C ARG A 59 -0.44 17.25 -16.69
N GLU A 60 -1.19 17.04 -15.60
CA GLU A 60 -0.73 17.37 -14.26
C GLU A 60 0.42 16.49 -13.77
N LEU A 61 0.45 15.22 -14.22
CA LEU A 61 1.51 14.27 -13.85
C LEU A 61 2.59 14.08 -14.92
N GLY A 62 2.42 14.68 -16.11
CA GLY A 62 3.37 14.53 -17.22
C GLY A 62 3.52 13.09 -17.71
N ILE A 63 2.47 12.28 -17.60
CA ILE A 63 2.49 10.85 -17.98
C ILE A 63 1.84 10.59 -19.34
N GLY A 64 2.02 9.39 -19.90
CA GLY A 64 1.34 8.99 -21.14
C GLY A 64 -0.16 8.71 -20.96
N TYR A 65 -0.94 8.86 -22.03
CA TYR A 65 -2.41 8.70 -22.02
C TYR A 65 -2.87 7.34 -21.45
N ASN A 66 -2.32 6.22 -21.92
CA ASN A 66 -2.71 4.88 -21.46
C ASN A 66 -2.37 4.62 -19.98
N ARG A 67 -1.38 5.35 -19.44
CA ARG A 67 -1.04 5.27 -18.01
C ARG A 67 -2.05 6.07 -17.18
N ALA A 68 -2.37 7.28 -17.63
CA ALA A 68 -3.41 8.10 -17.00
C ALA A 68 -4.79 7.42 -17.05
N ALA A 69 -5.15 6.79 -18.17
CA ALA A 69 -6.40 6.04 -18.32
C ALA A 69 -6.52 4.93 -17.28
N ARG A 70 -5.49 4.07 -17.16
CA ARG A 70 -5.45 2.99 -16.16
C ARG A 70 -5.58 3.50 -14.73
N MET A 71 -4.94 4.61 -14.39
CA MET A 71 -5.09 5.23 -13.07
C MET A 71 -6.52 5.69 -12.82
N VAL A 72 -7.15 6.32 -13.81
CA VAL A 72 -8.53 6.81 -13.72
C VAL A 72 -9.53 5.66 -13.63
N GLU A 73 -9.33 4.56 -14.36
CA GLU A 73 -10.11 3.32 -14.23
C GLU A 73 -9.96 2.74 -12.82
N THR A 74 -8.73 2.67 -12.30
CA THR A 74 -8.49 2.20 -10.92
C THR A 74 -9.16 3.11 -9.88
N MET A 75 -9.27 4.42 -10.14
CA MET A 75 -10.00 5.34 -9.26
C MET A 75 -11.51 5.12 -9.31
N GLU A 76 -12.05 4.77 -10.48
CA GLU A 76 -13.47 4.42 -10.64
C GLU A 76 -13.80 3.14 -9.87
N ASP A 77 -13.00 2.09 -10.08
CA ASP A 77 -13.19 0.78 -9.43
C ASP A 77 -13.17 0.88 -7.90
N ARG A 78 -12.46 1.89 -7.35
CA ARG A 78 -12.38 2.15 -5.91
C ARG A 78 -13.38 3.17 -5.37
N GLY A 79 -14.28 3.66 -6.22
CA GLY A 79 -15.27 4.65 -5.81
C GLY A 79 -14.68 6.02 -5.46
N ILE A 80 -13.48 6.35 -5.94
CA ILE A 80 -12.91 7.70 -5.80
C ILE A 80 -13.61 8.64 -6.80
N VAL A 81 -13.90 8.13 -7.99
CA VAL A 81 -14.55 8.88 -9.07
C VAL A 81 -15.74 8.11 -9.64
N SER A 82 -16.70 8.84 -10.19
CA SER A 82 -17.86 8.25 -10.87
C SER A 82 -17.46 7.57 -12.17
N PRO A 83 -18.35 6.75 -12.75
CA PRO A 83 -18.26 6.34 -14.14
C PRO A 83 -18.16 7.54 -15.09
N ALA A 84 -17.61 7.29 -16.27
CA ALA A 84 -17.45 8.31 -17.29
C ALA A 84 -18.81 8.83 -17.78
N SER A 85 -18.99 10.14 -17.76
CA SER A 85 -20.09 10.80 -18.49
C SER A 85 -19.88 10.72 -20.01
N GLN A 86 -20.88 11.12 -20.80
CA GLN A 86 -20.78 11.14 -22.28
C GLN A 86 -19.59 11.95 -22.83
N VAL A 87 -19.03 12.89 -22.05
CA VAL A 87 -17.90 13.74 -22.46
C VAL A 87 -16.58 13.27 -21.79
N GLY A 88 -16.57 12.11 -21.14
CA GLY A 88 -15.38 11.57 -20.47
C GLY A 88 -14.98 12.29 -19.17
N LYS A 89 -15.82 13.21 -18.68
CA LYS A 89 -15.68 13.80 -17.34
C LYS A 89 -16.21 12.85 -16.28
N ARG A 90 -15.57 12.85 -15.12
CA ARG A 90 -15.94 12.04 -13.96
C ARG A 90 -16.04 12.94 -12.73
N ASP A 91 -17.08 12.74 -11.95
CA ASP A 91 -17.30 13.47 -10.70
C ASP A 91 -16.53 12.78 -9.57
N VAL A 92 -15.98 13.55 -8.64
CA VAL A 92 -15.23 13.00 -7.50
C VAL A 92 -16.20 12.67 -6.39
N VAL A 93 -16.35 11.37 -6.11
CA VAL A 93 -17.35 10.82 -5.18
C VAL A 93 -16.71 10.07 -4.00
N ALA A 94 -15.41 10.23 -3.81
CA ALA A 94 -14.65 9.59 -2.74
C ALA A 94 -15.31 9.82 -1.35
N PRO A 95 -15.63 8.74 -0.61
CA PRO A 95 -16.07 8.81 0.79
C PRO A 95 -15.04 9.50 1.68
N GLU A 96 -15.48 10.11 2.77
CA GLU A 96 -14.62 10.92 3.65
C GLU A 96 -13.44 10.11 4.22
N ASP A 97 -13.68 8.87 4.63
CA ASP A 97 -12.64 7.98 5.15
C ASP A 97 -11.57 7.68 4.09
N LEU A 98 -11.99 7.48 2.84
CA LEU A 98 -11.09 7.24 1.72
C LEU A 98 -10.27 8.49 1.36
N ARG A 99 -10.87 9.69 1.47
CA ARG A 99 -10.16 10.96 1.29
C ARG A 99 -9.05 11.12 2.33
N LYS A 100 -9.36 10.84 3.60
CA LYS A 100 -8.39 10.87 4.70
C LYS A 100 -7.27 9.86 4.48
N ALA A 101 -7.60 8.62 4.14
CA ALA A 101 -6.62 7.57 3.86
C ALA A 101 -5.66 7.96 2.71
N ILE A 102 -6.17 8.54 1.62
CA ILE A 102 -5.35 8.99 0.49
C ILE A 102 -4.46 10.17 0.88
N ALA A 103 -4.97 11.12 1.68
CA ALA A 103 -4.18 12.26 2.17
C ALA A 103 -3.01 11.79 3.05
N ILE A 104 -3.28 10.86 3.98
CA ILE A 104 -2.27 10.24 4.85
C ILE A 104 -1.22 9.51 4.01
N ALA A 105 -1.65 8.68 3.06
CA ALA A 105 -0.74 7.95 2.17
C ALA A 105 0.15 8.89 1.34
N TYR A 106 -0.41 9.99 0.83
CA TYR A 106 0.32 10.99 0.06
C TYR A 106 1.38 11.71 0.91
N GLN A 107 1.02 12.08 2.14
CA GLN A 107 1.96 12.70 3.08
C GLN A 107 3.07 11.75 3.51
N ALA A 108 2.76 10.48 3.76
CA ALA A 108 3.74 9.45 4.09
C ALA A 108 4.74 9.22 2.94
N GLN A 109 4.29 9.17 1.68
CA GLN A 109 5.18 9.14 0.51
C GLN A 109 6.10 10.37 0.45
N GLY A 110 5.58 11.56 0.81
CA GLY A 110 6.36 12.79 0.86
C GLY A 110 7.44 12.76 1.94
N GLN A 111 7.15 12.22 3.12
CA GLN A 111 8.11 12.09 4.22
C GLN A 111 9.24 11.10 3.91
N ILE A 112 8.95 9.97 3.26
CA ILE A 112 10.00 9.04 2.81
C ILE A 112 10.90 9.74 1.78
N THR A 113 10.30 10.44 0.80
CA THR A 113 11.06 11.18 -0.22
C THR A 113 11.92 12.28 0.40
N ARG A 114 11.39 13.00 1.40
CA ARG A 114 12.10 14.05 2.13
C ARG A 114 13.18 13.50 3.04
N ALA A 115 12.93 12.43 3.79
CA ALA A 115 13.92 11.77 4.62
C ALA A 115 15.07 11.20 3.76
N MET A 116 14.76 10.62 2.60
CA MET A 116 15.75 10.19 1.62
C MET A 116 16.51 11.39 1.03
N ALA A 117 15.83 12.48 0.68
CA ALA A 117 16.45 13.68 0.14
C ALA A 117 17.30 14.42 1.18
N GLU A 118 16.88 14.50 2.45
CA GLU A 118 17.63 15.07 3.57
C GLU A 118 18.84 14.19 3.93
N ALA A 119 18.67 12.86 3.94
CA ALA A 119 19.78 11.91 4.07
C ALA A 119 20.80 12.04 2.90
N THR A 120 20.33 12.43 1.71
CA THR A 120 21.19 12.68 0.54
C THR A 120 21.78 14.10 0.53
N ALA A 121 21.07 15.09 1.08
CA ALA A 121 21.48 16.50 1.13
C ALA A 121 22.45 16.80 2.28
N HIS A 122 22.48 15.96 3.32
CA HIS A 122 23.44 16.07 4.43
C HIS A 122 24.83 15.48 4.10
N LEU A 123 25.19 15.30 2.82
CA LEU A 123 26.58 15.10 2.42
C LEU A 123 27.33 16.45 2.53
N PRO A 124 28.27 16.63 3.46
CA PRO A 124 28.90 17.93 3.67
C PRO A 124 29.93 18.21 2.56
N GLY A 125 29.71 19.30 1.82
CA GLY A 125 30.75 20.00 1.05
C GLY A 125 30.81 19.69 -0.44
N ARG A 126 30.10 20.50 -1.25
CA ARG A 126 30.39 20.63 -2.68
C ARG A 126 30.79 22.06 -3.02
N THR A 127 31.98 22.43 -2.56
CA THR A 127 32.84 23.36 -3.31
C THR A 127 33.64 22.48 -4.27
N PRO A 128 33.81 22.79 -5.57
CA PRO A 128 34.54 21.91 -6.47
C PRO A 128 36.03 21.94 -6.13
N MET A 129 36.44 21.11 -5.17
CA MET A 129 37.82 20.71 -5.00
C MET A 129 38.16 19.69 -6.10
N LYS A 130 39.41 19.70 -6.57
CA LYS A 130 39.92 18.57 -7.36
C LYS A 130 39.76 17.32 -6.51
N GLU A 131 38.91 16.38 -6.93
CA GLU A 131 38.83 15.06 -6.30
C GLU A 131 40.25 14.48 -6.24
N THR A 132 40.74 14.21 -5.03
CA THR A 132 41.98 13.47 -4.86
C THR A 132 41.69 11.98 -4.98
N GLU A 133 42.67 11.16 -5.34
CA GLU A 133 42.49 9.70 -5.46
C GLU A 133 42.02 9.06 -4.13
N ALA A 134 42.35 9.67 -3.00
CA ALA A 134 41.89 9.25 -1.68
C ALA A 134 40.38 9.48 -1.49
N ASP A 135 39.81 10.55 -2.04
CA ASP A 135 38.38 10.87 -1.92
C ASP A 135 37.52 9.91 -2.75
N ARG A 136 37.99 9.54 -3.96
CA ARG A 136 37.33 8.49 -4.77
C ARG A 136 37.33 7.13 -4.10
N ALA A 137 38.44 6.77 -3.47
CA ALA A 137 38.56 5.49 -2.78
C ALA A 137 37.58 5.37 -1.60
N VAL A 138 37.30 6.47 -0.88
CA VAL A 138 36.34 6.48 0.24
C VAL A 138 34.90 6.38 -0.27
N THR A 139 34.55 7.10 -1.34
CA THR A 139 33.22 6.97 -1.96
C THR A 139 32.98 5.58 -2.54
N ASP A 140 33.93 5.03 -3.29
CA ASP A 140 33.80 3.68 -3.89
C ASP A 140 33.66 2.60 -2.81
N ASN A 141 34.34 2.76 -1.68
CA ASN A 141 34.23 1.85 -0.55
C ASN A 141 32.88 2.01 0.19
N ALA A 142 32.40 3.24 0.39
CA ALA A 142 31.09 3.49 1.00
C ALA A 142 29.93 2.98 0.11
N TYR A 143 30.01 3.19 -1.21
CA TYR A 143 29.08 2.61 -2.18
C TYR A 143 29.19 1.08 -2.22
N GLY A 144 30.38 0.51 -2.08
CA GLY A 144 30.59 -0.93 -1.99
C GLY A 144 29.95 -1.57 -0.75
N VAL A 145 30.02 -0.91 0.41
CA VAL A 145 29.38 -1.37 1.65
C VAL A 145 27.85 -1.31 1.54
N ALA A 146 27.29 -0.19 1.05
CA ALA A 146 25.85 -0.05 0.87
C ALA A 146 25.28 -1.02 -0.20
N ALA A 147 26.03 -1.23 -1.29
CA ALA A 147 25.67 -2.23 -2.30
C ALA A 147 25.75 -3.67 -1.75
N GLY A 148 26.70 -3.95 -0.86
CA GLY A 148 26.83 -5.22 -0.16
C GLY A 148 25.64 -5.52 0.75
N GLU A 149 25.16 -4.52 1.50
CA GLU A 149 24.01 -4.66 2.37
C GLU A 149 22.71 -4.90 1.57
N LEU A 150 22.50 -4.13 0.49
CA LEU A 150 21.37 -4.34 -0.43
C LEU A 150 21.38 -5.76 -1.01
N LYS A 151 22.54 -6.25 -1.44
CA LYS A 151 22.70 -7.61 -1.94
C LYS A 151 22.32 -8.66 -0.89
N GLN A 152 22.71 -8.47 0.38
CA GLN A 152 22.32 -9.37 1.47
C GLN A 152 20.82 -9.36 1.78
N PHE A 153 20.13 -8.22 1.64
CA PHE A 153 18.67 -8.17 1.74
C PHE A 153 18.02 -8.93 0.59
N ILE A 154 18.46 -8.71 -0.65
CA ILE A 154 17.92 -9.39 -1.84
C ILE A 154 18.12 -10.90 -1.73
N GLU A 155 19.33 -11.37 -1.46
CA GLU A 155 19.63 -12.81 -1.34
C GLU A 155 18.81 -13.49 -0.22
N ARG A 156 18.55 -12.78 0.89
CA ARG A 156 17.66 -13.30 1.95
C ARG A 156 16.22 -13.43 1.49
N VAL A 157 15.71 -12.43 0.78
CA VAL A 157 14.33 -12.46 0.25
C VAL A 157 14.20 -13.56 -0.79
N GLU A 158 15.15 -13.69 -1.72
CA GLU A 158 15.13 -14.74 -2.75
C GLU A 158 15.09 -16.14 -2.14
N ARG A 159 15.95 -16.41 -1.14
CA ARG A 159 15.89 -17.69 -0.40
C ARG A 159 14.54 -17.92 0.28
N LEU A 160 13.97 -16.90 0.91
CA LEU A 160 12.64 -17.02 1.54
C LEU A 160 11.53 -17.26 0.51
N GLU A 161 11.65 -16.70 -0.69
CA GLU A 161 10.71 -16.97 -1.79
C GLU A 161 10.83 -18.40 -2.32
N GLU A 162 12.06 -18.93 -2.43
CA GLU A 162 12.31 -20.34 -2.75
C GLU A 162 11.70 -21.27 -1.70
N GLU A 163 11.96 -21.03 -0.41
CA GLU A 163 11.37 -21.81 0.69
C GLU A 163 9.84 -21.76 0.69
N LYS A 164 9.26 -20.57 0.44
CA LYS A 164 7.80 -20.40 0.31
C LYS A 164 7.26 -21.21 -0.87
N ALA A 165 7.95 -21.24 -2.00
CA ALA A 165 7.55 -22.01 -3.17
C ALA A 165 7.61 -23.53 -2.89
N GLU A 166 8.65 -23.99 -2.18
CA GLU A 166 8.79 -25.38 -1.75
C GLU A 166 7.65 -25.79 -0.80
N ILE A 167 7.40 -25.01 0.26
CA ILE A 167 6.31 -25.25 1.21
C ILE A 167 4.96 -25.26 0.49
N ALA A 168 4.73 -24.35 -0.46
CA ALA A 168 3.52 -24.33 -1.26
C ALA A 168 3.38 -25.62 -2.10
N GLY A 169 4.48 -26.18 -2.60
CA GLY A 169 4.54 -27.50 -3.23
C GLY A 169 4.12 -28.61 -2.28
N GLN A 170 4.73 -28.68 -1.10
CA GLN A 170 4.40 -29.67 -0.07
C GLN A 170 2.91 -29.61 0.34
N ILE A 171 2.36 -28.41 0.52
CA ILE A 171 0.92 -28.24 0.81
C ILE A 171 0.05 -28.81 -0.32
N LYS A 172 0.42 -28.60 -1.59
CA LYS A 172 -0.33 -29.16 -2.72
C LYS A 172 -0.31 -30.67 -2.72
N GLU A 173 0.82 -31.29 -2.40
CA GLU A 173 0.94 -32.74 -2.30
C GLU A 173 0.02 -33.32 -1.21
N VAL A 174 0.04 -32.74 -0.01
CA VAL A 174 -0.86 -33.14 1.09
C VAL A 174 -2.34 -32.99 0.70
N MET A 175 -2.68 -31.89 0.02
CA MET A 175 -4.06 -31.67 -0.44
C MET A 175 -4.47 -32.66 -1.55
N ALA A 176 -3.53 -33.07 -2.41
CA ALA A 176 -3.75 -34.09 -3.43
C ALA A 176 -3.92 -35.48 -2.81
N GLU A 177 -3.12 -35.82 -1.79
CA GLU A 177 -3.28 -37.05 -1.01
C GLU A 177 -4.64 -37.11 -0.31
N ALA A 178 -5.05 -36.02 0.33
CA ALA A 178 -6.38 -35.91 0.94
C ALA A 178 -7.50 -36.12 -0.11
N LYS A 179 -7.34 -35.53 -1.30
CA LYS A 179 -8.27 -35.74 -2.41
C LYS A 179 -8.31 -37.21 -2.87
N GLY A 180 -7.15 -37.86 -2.98
CA GLY A 180 -7.04 -39.27 -3.35
C GLY A 180 -7.70 -40.21 -2.34
N ARG A 181 -7.76 -39.81 -1.07
CA ARG A 181 -8.48 -40.50 0.01
C ARG A 181 -9.98 -40.17 0.07
N GLY A 182 -10.48 -39.31 -0.81
CA GLY A 182 -11.90 -38.94 -0.90
C GLY A 182 -12.32 -37.73 -0.06
N TYR A 183 -11.38 -36.97 0.53
CA TYR A 183 -11.71 -35.74 1.24
C TYR A 183 -11.96 -34.57 0.28
N ASP A 184 -12.93 -33.70 0.61
CA ASP A 184 -13.19 -32.48 -0.13
C ASP A 184 -12.14 -31.40 0.21
N THR A 185 -11.24 -31.15 -0.74
CA THR A 185 -10.16 -30.15 -0.60
C THR A 185 -10.65 -28.72 -0.37
N LYS A 186 -11.86 -28.33 -0.81
CA LYS A 186 -12.43 -27.00 -0.55
C LYS A 186 -12.85 -26.87 0.90
N ILE A 187 -13.48 -27.90 1.45
CA ILE A 187 -13.87 -27.94 2.87
C ILE A 187 -12.63 -27.93 3.76
N LEU A 188 -11.60 -28.70 3.42
CA LEU A 188 -10.33 -28.68 4.16
C LEU A 188 -9.67 -27.29 4.18
N LYS A 189 -9.66 -26.56 3.05
CA LYS A 189 -9.15 -25.17 3.00
C LYS A 189 -9.95 -24.24 3.90
N LYS A 190 -11.28 -24.35 3.90
CA LYS A 190 -12.15 -23.57 4.80
C LYS A 190 -11.86 -23.89 6.27
N LEU A 191 -11.69 -25.15 6.62
CA LEU A 191 -11.34 -25.55 7.99
C LEU A 191 -9.98 -24.99 8.41
N ILE A 192 -8.96 -25.05 7.54
CA ILE A 192 -7.64 -24.47 7.84
C ILE A 192 -7.75 -22.95 8.03
N ALA A 193 -8.54 -22.26 7.19
CA ALA A 193 -8.75 -20.82 7.34
C ALA A 193 -9.48 -20.46 8.64
N LEU A 194 -10.53 -21.20 8.98
CA LEU A 194 -11.26 -21.03 10.25
C LEU A 194 -10.34 -21.28 11.46
N ARG A 195 -9.48 -22.30 11.40
CA ARG A 195 -8.51 -22.61 12.46
C ARG A 195 -7.38 -21.60 12.60
N LYS A 196 -7.21 -20.73 11.60
CA LYS A 196 -6.22 -19.64 11.62
C LYS A 196 -6.81 -18.32 12.14
N ARG A 197 -8.13 -18.21 12.26
CA ARG A 197 -8.76 -17.03 12.88
C ARG A 197 -8.40 -16.97 14.35
N ASP A 198 -8.27 -15.74 14.85
CA ASP A 198 -8.01 -15.49 16.25
C ASP A 198 -9.23 -15.90 17.09
N PRO A 199 -9.05 -16.56 18.26
CA PRO A 199 -10.15 -16.87 19.16
C PRO A 199 -11.00 -15.67 19.57
N ASP A 200 -10.37 -14.48 19.70
CA ASP A 200 -11.06 -13.26 20.08
C ASP A 200 -11.94 -12.74 18.92
N ASP A 201 -11.43 -12.76 17.68
CA ASP A 201 -12.20 -12.43 16.47
C ASP A 201 -13.45 -13.31 16.33
N ILE A 202 -13.31 -14.61 16.65
CA ILE A 202 -14.42 -15.58 16.59
C ILE A 202 -15.49 -15.23 17.64
N ALA A 203 -15.07 -14.92 18.87
CA ALA A 203 -15.98 -14.58 19.95
C ALA A 203 -16.75 -13.27 19.67
N GLU A 204 -16.10 -12.27 19.10
CA GLU A 204 -16.75 -11.01 18.69
C GLU A 204 -17.78 -11.22 17.57
N GLU A 205 -17.43 -11.97 16.52
CA GLU A 205 -18.36 -12.31 15.44
C GLU A 205 -19.56 -13.12 15.96
N GLU A 206 -19.34 -14.09 16.85
CA GLU A 206 -20.41 -14.89 17.46
C GLU A 206 -21.36 -14.04 18.32
N ALA A 207 -20.82 -13.13 19.14
CA ALA A 207 -21.62 -12.22 19.95
C ALA A 207 -22.49 -11.28 19.09
N LEU A 208 -21.92 -10.75 17.99
CA LEU A 208 -22.66 -9.94 17.03
C LEU A 208 -23.75 -10.74 16.31
N LEU A 209 -23.43 -11.97 15.90
CA LEU A 209 -24.37 -12.86 15.23
C LEU A 209 -25.55 -13.21 16.13
N ASP A 210 -25.29 -13.50 17.40
CA ASP A 210 -26.35 -13.83 18.36
C ASP A 210 -27.23 -12.62 18.67
N MET A 211 -26.66 -11.41 18.75
CA MET A 211 -27.45 -10.16 18.84
C MET A 211 -28.40 -10.02 17.64
N TYR A 212 -27.91 -10.26 16.42
CA TYR A 212 -28.73 -10.18 15.20
C TYR A 212 -29.80 -11.28 15.13
N LYS A 213 -29.49 -12.52 15.51
CA LYS A 213 -30.49 -13.60 15.58
C LYS A 213 -31.59 -13.26 16.58
N ALA A 214 -31.23 -12.73 17.75
CA ALA A 214 -32.20 -12.30 18.75
C ALA A 214 -33.11 -11.20 18.20
N ALA A 215 -32.54 -10.20 17.52
CA ALA A 215 -33.30 -9.12 16.88
C ALA A 215 -34.24 -9.63 15.76
N LEU A 216 -33.86 -10.69 15.05
CA LEU A 216 -34.65 -11.32 13.99
C LEU A 216 -35.61 -12.42 14.51
N GLY A 217 -35.64 -12.68 15.83
CA GLY A 217 -36.46 -13.75 16.41
C GLY A 217 -36.03 -15.16 15.98
N MET A 218 -34.76 -15.33 15.59
CA MET A 218 -34.17 -16.59 15.13
C MET A 218 -33.46 -17.35 16.28
N GLY A 219 -33.92 -17.18 17.51
CA GLY A 219 -33.37 -17.81 18.72
C GLY A 219 -33.98 -19.17 19.04
#